data_AF-A0A4U0VYG2-F1
#
_entry.id   AF-A0A4U0VYG2-F1
#
_cell.length_a   1.000
_cell.length_b   1.000
_cell.length_c   1.000
_cell.angle_alpha   90.00
_cell.angle_beta   90.00
_cell.angle_gamma   90.00
#
_symmetry.space_group_name_H-M   'P 1'
#
loop_
_entity.id
_entity.type
_entity.pdbx_description
1 polymer ?
#
loop_
_entity_poly.entity_id
_entity_poly.type
_entity_poly.pdbx_seq_one_letter_code
_entity_poly.pdbx_strand_id
1 'polypeptide(L)'
;MPTYQYDEAAEVEQVEQVTPFISKLCYLLQHKQYEPWIRWDSSGRYLLVAHTKPHLLVILEKFFRHTVISSFIRQLNIYGFRRASTAILLSILEQTNYTTSAAIPGHAEPETFSASDFSAFHTAEFFRSEPGGPQCRLGALKPIAKERPPRKRSNSAKTLGAPARIAPPRRKSSSSASAASRKRSLASSDSEYEE
;
A
#
# COMPACT_ATOMS: atom_id res chain seq x y z
N MET A 1 9.81 61.79 13.94
CA MET A 1 9.55 61.24 12.60
C MET A 1 10.81 60.54 12.11
N PRO A 2 10.74 59.29 11.60
CA PRO A 2 9.69 58.28 11.77
C PRO A 2 10.09 57.22 12.82
N THR A 3 9.13 56.39 13.20
CA THR A 3 9.30 55.21 14.07
C THR A 3 9.73 53.99 13.24
N TYR A 4 10.75 53.25 13.70
CA TYR A 4 11.05 51.93 13.13
C TYR A 4 10.09 50.89 13.69
N GLN A 5 8.95 50.77 13.01
CA GLN A 5 8.01 49.65 13.17
C GLN A 5 8.61 48.42 12.49
N TYR A 6 9.27 47.54 13.25
CA TYR A 6 9.58 46.19 12.80
C TYR A 6 8.44 45.25 13.20
N ASP A 7 7.38 45.21 12.40
CA ASP A 7 6.46 44.08 12.35
C ASP A 7 7.12 42.93 11.56
N GLU A 8 8.25 42.43 12.06
CA GLU A 8 8.82 41.17 11.61
C GLU A 8 7.99 40.07 12.27
N ALA A 9 6.96 39.61 11.54
CA ALA A 9 6.12 38.52 11.98
C ALA A 9 6.98 37.26 12.14
N ALA A 10 7.44 37.02 13.37
CA ALA A 10 8.11 35.80 13.74
C ALA A 10 7.14 34.64 13.50
N GLU A 11 7.27 33.99 12.34
CA GLU A 11 6.67 32.69 12.08
C GLU A 11 7.25 31.74 13.12
N VAL A 12 6.50 31.56 14.22
CA VAL A 12 6.77 30.52 15.20
C VAL A 12 6.49 29.21 14.48
N GLU A 13 7.51 28.72 13.77
CA GLU A 13 7.54 27.41 13.16
C GLU A 13 7.45 26.40 14.29
N GLN A 14 6.21 26.08 14.67
CA GLN A 14 5.91 25.11 15.71
C GLN A 14 6.52 23.80 15.25
N VAL A 15 7.62 23.41 15.87
CA VAL A 15 8.33 22.16 15.58
C VAL A 15 7.41 21.01 15.96
N GLU A 16 6.57 20.64 15.00
CA GLU A 16 5.57 19.59 15.18
C GLU A 16 6.33 18.30 15.50
N GLN A 17 5.86 17.57 16.52
CA GLN A 17 6.51 16.33 16.92
C GLN A 17 6.12 15.20 15.95
N VAL A 18 6.66 15.28 14.72
CA VAL A 18 6.43 14.34 13.63
C VAL A 18 6.96 12.98 14.02
N THR A 19 6.17 11.93 13.77
CA THR A 19 6.60 10.57 14.08
C THR A 19 7.77 10.14 13.17
N PRO A 20 8.69 9.28 13.63
CA PRO A 20 9.82 8.81 12.81
C PRO A 20 9.40 8.12 11.51
N PHE A 21 8.19 7.55 11.45
CA PHE A 21 7.65 6.98 10.22
C PHE A 21 7.26 8.07 9.21
N ILE A 22 6.45 9.04 9.63
CA ILE A 22 5.96 10.12 8.75
C ILE A 22 7.10 11.02 8.27
N SER A 23 8.08 11.33 9.14
CA SER A 23 9.28 12.09 8.77
C SER A 23 10.06 11.39 7.63
N LYS A 24 10.33 10.08 7.76
CA LYS A 24 11.03 9.30 6.72
C LYS A 24 10.22 9.12 5.44
N LEU A 25 8.90 8.95 5.56
CA LEU A 25 8.00 8.88 4.41
C LEU A 25 8.00 10.20 3.63
N CYS A 26 7.94 11.34 4.33
CA CYS A 26 8.02 12.66 3.72
C CYS A 26 9.38 12.90 3.05
N TYR A 27 10.48 12.52 3.69
CA TYR A 27 11.82 12.55 3.09
C TYR A 27 11.88 11.75 1.78
N LEU A 28 11.40 10.50 1.78
CA LEU A 28 11.36 9.66 0.58
C LEU A 28 10.59 10.32 -0.57
N LEU A 29 9.47 10.98 -0.26
CA LEU A 29 8.59 11.65 -1.23
C LEU A 29 9.13 12.97 -1.78
N GLN A 30 10.05 13.64 -1.08
CA GLN A 30 10.67 14.89 -1.53
C GLN A 30 11.86 14.68 -2.47
N HIS A 31 12.50 13.51 -2.42
CA HIS A 31 13.74 13.26 -3.14
C HIS A 31 13.50 12.54 -4.47
N LYS A 32 13.75 13.23 -5.59
CA LYS A 32 13.60 12.70 -6.96
C LYS A 32 14.30 11.35 -7.21
N GLN A 33 15.38 11.06 -6.49
CA GLN A 33 16.08 9.77 -6.57
C GLN A 33 15.21 8.55 -6.20
N TYR A 34 14.09 8.74 -5.48
CA TYR A 34 13.16 7.67 -5.11
C TYR A 34 11.85 7.70 -5.90
N GLU A 35 11.65 8.72 -6.74
CA GLU A 35 10.41 8.98 -7.49
C GLU A 35 9.89 7.80 -8.33
N PRO A 36 10.74 6.95 -8.97
CA PRO A 36 10.25 5.76 -9.66
C PRO A 36 9.53 4.74 -8.75
N TRP A 37 9.92 4.68 -7.48
CA TRP A 37 9.43 3.68 -6.52
C TRP A 37 8.42 4.22 -5.51
N ILE A 38 8.59 5.46 -5.08
CA ILE A 38 7.71 6.15 -4.13
C ILE A 38 7.60 7.61 -4.56
N ARG A 39 6.39 8.06 -4.92
CA ARG A 39 6.14 9.45 -5.35
C ARG A 39 4.75 9.94 -4.96
N TRP A 40 4.59 11.25 -5.01
CA TRP A 40 3.28 11.90 -5.08
C TRP A 40 2.67 11.72 -6.46
N ASP A 41 1.35 11.82 -6.54
CA ASP A 41 0.64 12.09 -7.78
C ASP A 41 0.73 13.58 -8.17
N SER A 42 0.20 13.93 -9.34
CA SER A 42 0.14 15.30 -9.84
C SER A 42 -0.65 16.25 -8.93
N SER A 43 -1.68 15.77 -8.23
CA SER A 43 -2.45 16.59 -7.27
C SER A 43 -1.83 16.65 -5.86
N GLY A 44 -0.81 15.84 -5.57
CA GLY A 44 -0.20 15.77 -4.24
C GLY A 44 -1.11 15.20 -3.14
N ARG A 45 -2.17 14.46 -3.51
CA ARG A 45 -3.15 13.86 -2.57
C ARG A 45 -3.00 12.33 -2.44
N TYR A 46 -2.30 11.70 -3.37
CA TYR A 46 -2.07 10.26 -3.43
C TYR A 46 -0.58 9.94 -3.42
N LEU A 47 -0.21 8.99 -2.57
CA LEU A 47 1.09 8.34 -2.48
C LEU A 47 1.10 7.12 -3.40
N LEU A 48 1.89 7.13 -4.47
CA LEU A 48 2.14 5.96 -5.32
C LEU A 48 3.33 5.16 -4.80
N VAL A 49 3.19 3.82 -4.78
CA VAL A 49 4.22 2.89 -4.30
C VAL A 49 4.38 1.72 -5.29
N ALA A 50 5.58 1.53 -5.82
CA ALA A 50 5.93 0.45 -6.76
C ALA A 50 6.15 -0.90 -6.05
N HIS A 51 5.10 -1.41 -5.40
CA HIS A 51 5.14 -2.52 -4.43
C HIS A 51 5.72 -3.86 -4.93
N THR A 52 5.84 -4.08 -6.24
CA THR A 52 6.41 -5.30 -6.84
C THR A 52 7.91 -5.23 -7.09
N LYS A 53 8.54 -4.05 -6.99
CA LYS A 53 9.92 -3.84 -7.44
C LYS A 53 10.96 -4.20 -6.38
N PRO A 54 12.02 -4.97 -6.71
CA PRO A 54 13.09 -5.31 -5.76
C PRO A 54 13.83 -4.08 -5.22
N HIS A 55 14.07 -3.04 -6.04
CA HIS A 55 14.83 -1.87 -5.57
C HIS A 55 14.09 -1.07 -4.47
N LEU A 56 12.75 -1.11 -4.46
CA LEU A 56 11.94 -0.55 -3.37
C LEU A 56 12.27 -1.23 -2.02
N LEU A 57 12.58 -2.54 -1.99
CA LEU A 57 12.93 -3.24 -0.75
C LEU A 57 14.28 -2.75 -0.20
N VAL A 58 15.26 -2.47 -1.08
CA VAL A 58 16.57 -1.89 -0.70
C VAL A 58 16.39 -0.50 -0.08
N ILE A 59 15.51 0.32 -0.66
CA ILE A 59 15.13 1.62 -0.10
C ILE A 59 14.48 1.43 1.29
N LEU A 60 13.49 0.55 1.42
CA LEU A 60 12.79 0.33 2.69
C LEU A 60 13.70 -0.23 3.80
N GLU A 61 14.69 -1.07 3.45
CA GLU A 61 15.70 -1.53 4.40
C GLU A 61 16.56 -0.37 4.90
N LYS A 62 17.07 0.49 3.99
CA LYS A 62 17.88 1.67 4.33
C LYS A 62 17.17 2.64 5.28
N PHE A 63 15.88 2.91 5.05
CA PHE A 63 15.13 3.90 5.85
C PHE A 63 14.44 3.30 7.08
N PHE A 64 13.82 2.13 6.96
CA PHE A 64 12.96 1.55 8.00
C PHE A 64 13.51 0.28 8.66
N ARG A 65 14.65 -0.25 8.20
CA ARG A 65 15.22 -1.54 8.66
C ARG A 65 14.24 -2.71 8.49
N HIS A 66 13.45 -2.66 7.41
CA HIS A 66 12.47 -3.67 7.05
C HIS A 66 12.64 -4.08 5.59
N THR A 67 12.82 -5.38 5.35
CA THR A 67 13.05 -5.98 4.02
C THR A 67 11.76 -6.40 3.31
N VAL A 68 10.58 -6.13 3.89
CA VAL A 68 9.29 -6.60 3.37
C VAL A 68 8.28 -5.46 3.28
N ILE A 69 7.72 -5.26 2.08
CA ILE A 69 6.74 -4.21 1.77
C ILE A 69 5.51 -4.24 2.69
N SER A 70 5.08 -5.41 3.16
CA SER A 70 3.92 -5.57 4.05
C SER A 70 4.08 -4.83 5.38
N SER A 71 5.32 -4.69 5.90
CA SER A 71 5.61 -3.90 7.10
C SER A 71 5.39 -2.41 6.87
N PHE A 72 5.77 -1.90 5.69
CA PHE A 72 5.54 -0.51 5.28
C PHE A 72 4.03 -0.24 5.06
N ILE A 73 3.32 -1.13 4.35
CA ILE A 73 1.86 -1.04 4.19
C ILE A 73 1.13 -1.13 5.54
N ARG A 74 1.64 -1.91 6.49
CA ARG A 74 1.09 -1.96 7.86
C ARG A 74 1.25 -0.61 8.59
N GLN A 75 2.38 0.06 8.44
CA GLN A 75 2.55 1.41 9.01
C GLN A 75 1.55 2.39 8.36
N LEU A 76 1.46 2.45 7.04
CA LEU A 76 0.45 3.27 6.34
C LEU A 76 -0.98 3.01 6.88
N ASN A 77 -1.39 1.75 7.01
CA ASN A 77 -2.70 1.38 7.56
C ASN A 77 -2.90 1.82 9.02
N ILE A 78 -1.84 1.86 9.84
CA ILE A 78 -1.87 2.37 11.22
C ILE A 78 -2.05 3.89 11.23
N TYR A 79 -1.40 4.63 10.33
CA TYR A 79 -1.58 6.09 10.18
C TYR A 79 -2.85 6.49 9.40
N GLY A 80 -3.78 5.55 9.18
CA GLY A 80 -5.09 5.86 8.58
C GLY A 80 -5.14 5.90 7.06
N PHE A 81 -4.04 5.62 6.37
CA PHE A 81 -4.03 5.56 4.91
C PHE A 81 -5.00 4.48 4.40
N ARG A 82 -5.58 4.75 3.23
CA ARG A 82 -6.43 3.83 2.48
C ARG A 82 -5.84 3.60 1.10
N ARG A 83 -5.89 2.36 0.62
CA ARG A 83 -5.53 2.04 -0.76
C ARG A 83 -6.64 2.55 -1.67
N ALA A 84 -6.29 3.30 -2.70
CA ALA A 84 -7.24 3.71 -3.73
C ALA A 84 -7.74 2.50 -4.54
N SER A 85 -8.89 2.65 -5.20
CA SER A 85 -9.39 1.63 -6.13
C SER A 85 -8.52 1.56 -7.39
N THR A 86 -8.57 0.43 -8.11
CA THR A 86 -7.83 0.25 -9.37
C THR A 86 -8.18 1.32 -10.39
N ALA A 87 -9.46 1.73 -10.48
CA ALA A 87 -9.89 2.78 -11.40
C ALA A 87 -9.24 4.14 -11.09
N ILE A 88 -9.14 4.50 -9.80
CA ILE A 88 -8.45 5.73 -9.36
C ILE A 88 -6.95 5.63 -9.65
N LEU A 89 -6.32 4.48 -9.36
CA LEU A 89 -4.90 4.25 -9.66
C LEU A 89 -4.59 4.41 -11.15
N LEU A 90 -5.40 3.83 -12.04
CA LEU A 90 -5.21 3.94 -13.48
C LEU A 90 -5.34 5.40 -13.95
N SER A 91 -6.38 6.12 -13.51
CA SER A 91 -6.55 7.53 -13.87
C SER A 91 -5.42 8.43 -13.34
N ILE A 92 -4.89 8.14 -12.14
CA ILE A 92 -3.70 8.84 -11.63
C ILE A 92 -2.50 8.56 -12.55
N LEU A 93 -2.24 7.31 -12.91
CA LEU A 93 -1.13 6.92 -13.79
C LEU A 93 -1.30 7.49 -15.22
N GLU A 94 -2.51 7.71 -15.72
CA GLU A 94 -2.73 8.38 -17.00
C GLU A 94 -2.38 9.89 -16.92
N GLN A 95 -2.68 10.54 -15.79
CA GLN A 95 -2.42 11.97 -15.57
C GLN A 95 -0.97 12.28 -15.22
N THR A 96 -0.36 11.45 -14.37
CA THR A 96 1.08 11.51 -14.09
C THR A 96 1.79 10.77 -15.21
N ASN A 97 2.46 11.48 -16.12
CA ASN A 97 3.22 10.86 -17.22
C ASN A 97 4.36 9.99 -16.66
N TYR A 98 4.03 8.73 -16.34
CA TYR A 98 4.79 7.95 -15.38
C TYR A 98 5.98 7.30 -16.05
N THR A 99 7.11 7.36 -15.34
CA THR A 99 8.37 6.75 -15.78
C THR A 99 8.21 5.25 -15.97
N THR A 100 8.07 4.79 -17.21
CA THR A 100 7.98 3.36 -17.58
C THR A 100 9.32 2.62 -17.43
N SER A 101 10.44 3.33 -17.28
CA SER A 101 11.78 2.75 -17.17
C SER A 101 12.72 3.66 -16.38
N ALA A 102 13.35 3.16 -15.32
CA ALA A 102 14.30 3.91 -14.51
C ALA A 102 15.65 3.18 -14.38
N ALA A 103 16.75 3.91 -14.59
CA ALA A 103 18.09 3.39 -14.39
C ALA A 103 18.37 3.20 -12.89
N ILE A 104 18.70 1.97 -12.47
CA ILE A 104 19.16 1.69 -11.11
C ILE A 104 20.68 1.93 -11.05
N PRO A 105 21.19 2.73 -10.08
CA PRO A 105 22.63 2.86 -9.86
C PRO A 105 23.29 1.49 -9.61
N GLY A 106 24.21 1.10 -10.48
CA GLY A 106 24.93 -0.18 -10.39
C GLY A 106 24.26 -1.37 -11.09
N HIS A 107 23.18 -1.17 -11.85
CA HIS A 107 22.60 -2.20 -12.71
C HIS A 107 22.71 -1.81 -14.19
N ALA A 108 23.04 -2.77 -15.07
CA ALA A 108 23.23 -2.50 -16.49
C ALA A 108 21.91 -2.26 -17.23
N GLU A 109 20.88 -3.04 -16.90
CA GLU A 109 19.54 -2.91 -17.46
C GLU A 109 18.68 -1.97 -16.59
N PRO A 110 17.88 -1.07 -17.18
CA PRO A 110 16.96 -0.23 -16.43
C PRO A 110 15.77 -1.07 -15.92
N GLU A 111 15.25 -0.72 -14.75
CA GLU A 111 14.06 -1.36 -14.21
C GLU A 111 12.82 -0.79 -14.93
N THR A 112 12.09 -1.65 -15.64
CA THR A 112 10.85 -1.28 -16.32
C THR A 112 9.65 -1.38 -15.38
N PHE A 113 8.63 -0.55 -15.58
CA PHE A 113 7.45 -0.45 -14.71
C PHE A 113 6.15 -0.58 -15.52
N SER A 114 5.20 -1.32 -14.97
CA SER A 114 3.82 -1.47 -15.46
C SER A 114 2.83 -0.88 -14.46
N ALA A 115 1.62 -0.50 -14.90
CA ALA A 115 0.58 0.02 -14.03
C ALA A 115 0.22 -0.96 -12.87
N SER A 116 0.34 -2.27 -13.10
CA SER A 116 0.14 -3.32 -12.08
C SER A 116 1.16 -3.28 -10.94
N ASP A 117 2.32 -2.68 -11.15
CA ASP A 117 3.39 -2.59 -10.16
C ASP A 117 3.12 -1.53 -9.09
N PHE A 118 2.16 -0.63 -9.33
CA PHE A 118 1.86 0.47 -8.43
C PHE A 118 0.67 0.17 -7.50
N SER A 119 0.63 0.92 -6.41
CA SER A 119 -0.53 1.06 -5.54
C SER A 119 -0.59 2.48 -5.01
N ALA A 120 -1.73 3.14 -5.18
CA ALA A 120 -1.97 4.47 -4.65
C ALA A 120 -2.58 4.37 -3.24
N PHE A 121 -2.12 5.23 -2.33
CA PHE A 121 -2.59 5.36 -0.95
C PHE A 121 -2.90 6.82 -0.63
N HIS A 122 -3.90 7.09 0.21
CA HIS A 122 -4.28 8.46 0.58
C HIS A 122 -4.86 8.56 1.99
N THR A 123 -4.80 9.77 2.55
CA THR A 123 -5.42 10.20 3.81
C THR A 123 -5.84 11.67 3.64
N ALA A 124 -6.91 12.14 4.29
CA ALA A 124 -7.32 13.55 4.18
C ALA A 124 -6.21 14.52 4.66
N GLU A 125 -5.56 14.14 5.77
CA GLU A 125 -4.55 14.90 6.51
C GLU A 125 -3.13 14.86 5.92
N PHE A 126 -2.85 13.98 4.94
CA PHE A 126 -1.50 13.83 4.37
C PHE A 126 -1.49 14.18 2.88
N PHE A 127 -0.85 15.29 2.55
CA PHE A 127 -0.77 15.83 1.21
C PHE A 127 0.51 16.64 1.01
N ARG A 128 0.91 16.85 -0.25
CA ARG A 128 2.03 17.71 -0.61
C ARG A 128 1.65 19.17 -0.35
N SER A 129 2.36 19.83 0.57
CA SER A 129 2.27 21.27 0.77
C SER A 129 2.79 22.02 -0.47
N GLU A 130 2.13 23.11 -0.85
CA GLU A 130 2.56 23.99 -1.94
C GLU A 130 2.98 25.36 -1.40
N PRO A 131 3.95 26.08 -2.02
CA PRO A 131 4.33 27.42 -1.59
C PRO A 131 3.13 28.38 -1.66
N GLY A 132 2.75 28.96 -0.51
CA GLY A 132 1.56 29.82 -0.39
C GLY A 132 0.21 29.07 -0.29
N GLY A 133 0.22 27.74 -0.29
CA GLY A 133 -0.95 26.90 -0.07
C GLY A 133 -1.09 26.43 1.39
N PRO A 134 -2.11 25.61 1.70
CA PRO A 134 -2.23 24.98 3.02
C PRO A 134 -1.02 24.06 3.28
N GLN A 135 -0.42 24.18 4.46
CA GLN A 135 0.68 23.32 4.89
C GLN A 135 0.14 22.04 5.54
N CYS A 136 0.64 20.88 5.11
CA CYS A 136 0.34 19.59 5.72
C CYS A 136 0.95 19.51 7.13
N ARG A 137 0.08 19.36 8.15
CA ARG A 137 0.45 19.22 9.57
C ARG A 137 0.94 17.79 9.86
N LEU A 138 2.22 17.54 9.63
CA LEU A 138 2.84 16.22 9.72
C LEU A 138 2.80 15.60 11.14
N GLY A 139 2.69 16.41 12.19
CA GLY A 139 2.56 15.97 13.59
C GLY A 139 1.12 15.63 14.01
N ALA A 140 0.11 16.10 13.27
CA ALA A 140 -1.29 15.68 13.44
C ALA A 140 -1.50 14.20 13.06
N LEU A 141 -0.65 13.65 12.18
CA LEU A 141 -0.66 12.26 11.73
C LEU A 141 -0.19 11.30 12.83
N LYS A 142 -1.11 10.97 13.73
CA LYS A 142 -0.89 10.03 14.84
C LYS A 142 -1.30 8.60 14.47
N PRO A 143 -0.65 7.57 15.04
CA PRO A 143 -1.09 6.19 14.91
C PRO A 143 -2.55 6.03 15.37
N ILE A 144 -3.42 5.50 14.51
CA ILE A 144 -4.79 5.13 14.90
C ILE A 144 -4.71 3.94 15.85
N ALA A 145 -4.93 4.22 17.13
CA ALA A 145 -5.20 3.19 18.12
C ALA A 145 -6.52 2.49 17.75
N LYS A 146 -6.42 1.34 17.08
CA LYS A 146 -7.54 0.41 16.97
C LYS A 146 -7.82 -0.14 18.36
N GLU A 147 -8.74 0.49 19.08
CA GLU A 147 -9.42 -0.03 20.27
C GLU A 147 -9.69 -1.53 20.04
N ARG A 148 -8.95 -2.36 20.78
CA ARG A 148 -8.97 -3.81 20.58
C ARG A 148 -9.98 -4.35 21.59
N PRO A 149 -11.16 -4.82 21.18
CA PRO A 149 -12.19 -5.23 22.12
C PRO A 149 -11.62 -6.25 23.11
N PRO A 150 -11.93 -6.14 24.40
CA PRO A 150 -11.24 -6.87 25.45
C PRO A 150 -11.36 -8.38 25.19
N ARG A 151 -10.22 -9.05 25.13
CA ARG A 151 -10.15 -10.51 25.02
C ARG A 151 -10.86 -11.12 26.23
N LYS A 152 -12.10 -11.59 26.04
CA LYS A 152 -12.77 -12.45 27.03
C LYS A 152 -11.88 -13.68 27.25
N ARG A 153 -11.17 -13.72 28.38
CA ARG A 153 -10.54 -14.95 28.89
C ARG A 153 -11.68 -15.90 29.23
N SER A 154 -11.91 -16.90 28.39
CA SER A 154 -12.70 -18.06 28.79
C SER A 154 -11.93 -18.79 29.89
N ASN A 155 -12.39 -18.69 31.13
CA ASN A 155 -11.94 -19.57 32.19
C ASN A 155 -12.47 -20.98 31.88
N SER A 156 -11.65 -21.83 31.27
CA SER A 156 -11.86 -23.27 31.26
C SER A 156 -11.59 -23.82 32.66
N ALA A 157 -12.61 -23.73 33.52
CA ALA A 157 -12.59 -24.38 34.83
C ALA A 157 -12.42 -25.90 34.64
N LYS A 158 -11.54 -26.49 35.46
CA LYS A 158 -11.29 -27.94 35.48
C LYS A 158 -12.51 -28.66 36.03
N THR A 159 -13.01 -29.67 35.30
CA THR A 159 -13.91 -30.69 35.84
C THR A 159 -13.16 -32.03 35.84
N LEU A 160 -13.16 -32.71 36.99
CA LEU A 160 -12.55 -34.04 37.20
C LEU A 160 -13.66 -35.11 37.16
N GLY A 161 -13.38 -36.29 36.60
CA GLY A 161 -14.28 -37.46 36.65
C GLY A 161 -14.09 -38.44 35.49
N ALA A 162 -13.77 -39.71 35.80
CA ALA A 162 -13.52 -40.82 34.86
C ALA A 162 -14.73 -41.80 34.84
N PRO A 163 -14.71 -43.02 34.23
CA PRO A 163 -13.67 -43.72 33.45
C PRO A 163 -14.17 -44.39 32.12
N ALA A 164 -13.34 -45.27 31.53
CA ALA A 164 -13.40 -45.74 30.14
C ALA A 164 -14.30 -46.98 29.83
N ARG A 165 -14.63 -47.17 28.53
CA ARG A 165 -15.03 -48.48 27.94
C ARG A 165 -14.68 -48.61 26.44
N ILE A 166 -13.70 -49.46 26.15
CA ILE A 166 -13.52 -50.48 25.07
C ILE A 166 -14.28 -50.30 23.73
N ALA A 167 -13.56 -50.44 22.59
CA ALA A 167 -14.02 -50.41 21.17
C ALA A 167 -14.06 -51.84 20.54
N PRO A 168 -14.12 -52.11 19.20
CA PRO A 168 -14.43 -51.32 17.96
C PRO A 168 -15.57 -52.03 17.15
N PRO A 169 -15.58 -52.31 15.80
CA PRO A 169 -15.03 -51.68 14.57
C PRO A 169 -16.01 -51.55 13.34
N ARG A 170 -15.52 -50.97 12.22
CA ARG A 170 -15.94 -51.13 10.78
C ARG A 170 -17.36 -50.71 10.30
N ARG A 171 -17.39 -49.88 9.25
CA ARG A 171 -17.67 -50.32 7.85
C ARG A 171 -17.21 -49.29 6.80
N LYS A 172 -16.94 -49.77 5.58
CA LYS A 172 -16.56 -48.99 4.38
C LYS A 172 -17.74 -48.89 3.41
N SER A 173 -17.82 -47.77 2.69
CA SER A 173 -18.37 -47.63 1.33
C SER A 173 -17.82 -46.32 0.76
N SER A 174 -17.12 -46.22 -0.39
CA SER A 174 -17.55 -46.56 -1.77
C SER A 174 -18.81 -45.79 -2.17
N SER A 175 -18.92 -45.12 -3.32
CA SER A 175 -18.06 -45.05 -4.52
C SER A 175 -18.63 -44.01 -5.50
N SER A 176 -17.88 -43.62 -6.54
CA SER A 176 -18.36 -43.32 -7.93
C SER A 176 -19.49 -42.29 -8.16
N ALA A 177 -19.71 -41.64 -9.30
CA ALA A 177 -19.20 -41.71 -10.68
C ALA A 177 -19.39 -40.28 -11.28
N SER A 178 -18.50 -39.74 -12.12
CA SER A 178 -18.43 -39.92 -13.59
C SER A 178 -19.50 -39.20 -14.42
N ALA A 179 -19.07 -38.73 -15.61
CA ALA A 179 -19.87 -38.44 -16.80
C ALA A 179 -20.79 -37.19 -16.79
N ALA A 180 -21.06 -36.52 -17.92
CA ALA A 180 -20.36 -36.45 -19.21
C ALA A 180 -20.94 -35.29 -20.07
N SER A 181 -20.28 -34.99 -21.19
CA SER A 181 -20.86 -34.50 -22.45
C SER A 181 -21.78 -33.28 -22.46
N ARG A 182 -21.35 -32.25 -23.22
CA ARG A 182 -22.21 -31.60 -24.23
C ARG A 182 -21.40 -31.14 -25.44
N LYS A 183 -21.38 -31.98 -26.48
CA LYS A 183 -21.13 -31.55 -27.87
C LYS A 183 -22.39 -30.86 -28.41
N ARG A 184 -22.23 -29.72 -29.08
CA ARG A 184 -23.14 -29.14 -30.10
C ARG A 184 -22.37 -27.98 -30.76
N SER A 185 -21.71 -28.10 -31.92
CA SER A 185 -22.21 -28.27 -33.30
C SER A 185 -23.17 -27.18 -33.78
N LEU A 186 -22.71 -26.24 -34.63
CA LEU A 186 -23.16 -26.04 -36.03
C LEU A 186 -22.70 -24.70 -36.65
N ALA A 187 -22.52 -24.72 -37.99
CA ALA A 187 -22.37 -23.62 -38.96
C ALA A 187 -21.12 -22.70 -38.81
N SER A 188 -20.28 -22.42 -39.82
CA SER A 188 -20.38 -22.27 -41.30
C SER A 188 -20.47 -20.79 -41.74
N SER A 189 -19.72 -20.47 -42.80
CA SER A 189 -19.37 -19.16 -43.43
C SER A 189 -17.86 -18.91 -43.29
N ASP A 190 -16.98 -19.16 -44.27
CA ASP A 190 -17.04 -19.01 -45.74
C ASP A 190 -16.86 -17.55 -46.21
N SER A 191 -15.65 -17.22 -46.70
CA SER A 191 -15.31 -16.08 -47.56
C SER A 191 -13.84 -16.15 -48.03
N GLU A 192 -13.62 -16.09 -49.33
CA GLU A 192 -12.35 -16.23 -50.06
C GLU A 192 -11.50 -14.92 -50.18
N TYR A 193 -10.46 -14.98 -51.04
CA TYR A 193 -9.52 -13.94 -51.52
C TYR A 193 -8.32 -13.62 -50.58
N GLU A 194 -7.08 -14.02 -50.90
CA GLU A 194 -6.16 -13.59 -52.00
C GLU A 194 -5.63 -12.15 -51.78
N GLU A 195 -4.35 -11.82 -51.98
CA GLU A 195 -3.15 -12.57 -52.43
C GLU A 195 -1.91 -12.08 -51.63
#